data_AF-A0A915HRS0-F1
#
_entry.id   AF-A0A915HRS0-F1
#
_cell.length_a   1.000
_cell.length_b   1.000
_cell.length_c   1.000
_cell.angle_alpha   90.00
_cell.angle_beta   90.00
_cell.angle_gamma   90.00
#
_symmetry.space_group_name_H-M   'P 1'
#
loop_
_entity.id
_entity.type
_entity.pdbx_description
1 polymer ?
#
loop_
_entity_poly.entity_id
_entity_poly.type
_entity_poly.pdbx_seq_one_letter_code
_entity_poly.pdbx_strand_id
1 'polypeptide(L)'
;MWPLLLWVCPLVCITNFQLMHFADRGLRIDGTQFTLEGKPFTILSGSIHYFRVLRQYWKDRLLSLKAAGLNTVETYVAWNLHEEYPGEWDYSGEN
;
A
#
# COMPACT_ATOMS: atom_id res chain seq x y z
N MET A 1 58.29 7.69 -5.83
CA MET A 1 57.58 8.73 -6.61
C MET A 1 56.61 8.00 -7.52
N TRP A 2 55.29 7.93 -7.33
CA TRP A 2 54.30 8.78 -6.64
C TRP A 2 53.09 7.90 -6.19
N PRO A 3 52.44 8.20 -5.05
CA PRO A 3 51.17 7.60 -4.62
C PRO A 3 49.99 8.55 -4.93
N LEU A 4 49.05 8.18 -5.82
CA LEU A 4 47.85 9.01 -6.09
C LEU A 4 46.65 8.19 -6.59
N LEU A 5 46.17 7.17 -5.85
CA LEU A 5 44.99 6.41 -6.31
C LEU A 5 44.14 5.79 -5.19
N LEU A 6 44.01 6.45 -4.03
CA LEU A 6 43.15 5.97 -2.93
C LEU A 6 42.16 7.00 -2.39
N TRP A 7 41.91 8.09 -3.12
CA TRP A 7 41.05 9.18 -2.61
C TRP A 7 39.96 9.63 -3.58
N VAL A 8 39.33 8.67 -4.27
CA VAL A 8 38.15 8.95 -5.10
C VAL A 8 37.13 7.80 -5.00
N CYS A 9 36.81 7.31 -3.81
CA CYS A 9 35.74 6.29 -3.70
C CYS A 9 34.95 6.17 -2.38
N PRO A 10 34.69 7.22 -1.58
CA PRO A 10 33.58 7.12 -0.60
C PRO A 10 32.22 7.46 -1.21
N LEU A 11 32.17 8.35 -2.20
CA LEU A 11 30.90 8.91 -2.70
C LEU A 11 30.18 8.01 -3.72
N VAL A 12 30.90 7.23 -4.52
CA VAL A 12 30.31 6.32 -5.54
C VAL A 12 29.71 5.05 -4.91
N CYS A 13 30.21 4.62 -3.75
CA CYS A 13 29.65 3.48 -3.03
C CYS A 13 28.32 3.82 -2.33
N ILE A 14 28.14 5.07 -1.87
CA ILE A 14 26.90 5.51 -1.22
C ILE A 14 25.75 5.62 -2.24
N THR A 15 26.02 6.10 -3.45
CA THR A 15 24.97 6.26 -4.48
C THR A 15 24.45 4.92 -5.01
N ASN A 16 25.29 3.89 -5.13
CA ASN A 16 24.87 2.57 -5.60
C ASN A 16 24.04 1.78 -4.57
N PHE A 17 24.28 1.96 -3.26
CA PHE A 17 23.52 1.26 -2.22
C PHE A 17 22.07 1.79 -2.08
N GLN A 18 21.87 3.08 -2.33
CA GLN A 18 20.56 3.73 -2.30
C GLN A 18 19.72 3.45 -3.55
N LEU A 19 20.35 3.24 -4.72
CA LEU A 19 19.65 2.93 -5.96
C LEU A 19 19.02 1.51 -5.97
N MET A 20 19.59 0.54 -5.25
CA MET A 20 18.98 -0.80 -5.11
C MET A 20 17.71 -0.83 -4.24
N HIS A 21 17.56 0.09 -3.28
CA HIS A 21 16.43 0.05 -2.33
C HIS A 21 15.12 0.66 -2.87
N PHE A 22 15.14 1.34 -4.01
CA PHE A 22 13.92 1.97 -4.56
C PHE A 22 13.12 1.08 -5.50
N ALA A 23 13.75 0.06 -6.10
CA ALA A 23 13.09 -0.82 -7.08
C ALA A 23 12.06 -1.77 -6.45
N ASP A 24 12.19 -2.06 -5.15
CA ASP A 24 11.39 -3.06 -4.44
C ASP A 24 10.17 -2.49 -3.71
N ARG A 25 9.85 -1.21 -3.88
CA ARG A 25 8.70 -0.61 -3.19
C ARG A 25 7.36 -1.08 -3.76
N GLY A 26 6.40 -1.34 -2.88
CA GLY A 26 5.04 -1.76 -3.20
C GLY A 26 4.84 -3.27 -3.32
N LEU A 27 3.60 -3.63 -3.70
CA LEU A 27 3.17 -5.00 -3.94
C LEU A 27 3.58 -5.43 -5.36
N ARG A 28 4.28 -6.56 -5.47
CA ARG A 28 4.74 -7.14 -6.74
C ARG A 28 4.39 -8.62 -6.83
N ILE A 29 4.47 -9.16 -8.05
CA ILE A 29 4.31 -10.59 -8.31
C ILE A 29 5.70 -11.13 -8.67
N ASP A 30 6.16 -12.12 -7.92
CA ASP A 30 7.40 -12.86 -8.16
C ASP A 30 7.05 -14.34 -8.40
N GLY A 31 6.98 -14.73 -9.67
CA GLY A 31 6.51 -16.06 -10.08
C GLY A 31 5.08 -16.32 -9.60
N THR A 32 4.94 -17.19 -8.60
CA THR A 32 3.64 -17.61 -8.03
C THR A 32 3.30 -16.94 -6.70
N GLN A 33 4.17 -16.06 -6.20
CA GLN A 33 4.06 -15.44 -4.88
C GLN A 33 3.93 -13.91 -5.00
N PHE A 34 3.22 -13.29 -4.07
CA PHE A 34 3.27 -11.84 -3.89
C PHE A 34 4.43 -11.43 -2.99
N THR A 35 5.07 -10.31 -3.33
CA THR A 35 6.05 -9.66 -2.46
C THR A 35 5.60 -8.24 -2.13
N LEU A 36 5.80 -7.81 -0.88
CA LEU A 36 5.55 -6.45 -0.42
C LEU A 36 6.84 -5.88 0.14
N GLU A 37 7.33 -4.79 -0.44
CA GLU A 37 8.64 -4.20 -0.06
C GLU A 37 9.78 -5.23 -0.15
N GLY A 38 9.79 -6.03 -1.23
CA GLY A 38 10.77 -7.09 -1.48
C GLY A 38 10.64 -8.35 -0.59
N LYS A 39 9.67 -8.40 0.33
CA LYS A 39 9.49 -9.54 1.25
C LYS A 39 8.30 -10.42 0.83
N PRO A 40 8.38 -11.75 1.00
CA PRO A 40 7.21 -12.63 0.82
C PRO A 40 5.98 -12.13 1.57
N PHE A 41 4.85 -12.01 0.87
CA PHE A 41 3.61 -11.49 1.40
C PHE A 41 2.43 -12.36 0.96
N THR A 42 1.60 -12.79 1.89
CA THR A 42 0.34 -13.48 1.61
C THR A 42 -0.81 -12.54 1.89
N ILE A 43 -1.61 -12.25 0.87
CA ILE A 43 -2.79 -11.38 1.02
C ILE A 43 -3.88 -12.18 1.73
N LEU A 44 -4.22 -11.78 2.95
CA LEU A 44 -5.37 -12.28 3.70
C LEU A 44 -6.37 -11.12 3.80
N SER A 45 -7.35 -11.13 2.89
CA SER A 45 -8.32 -10.05 2.70
C SER A 45 -9.61 -10.30 3.48
N GLY A 46 -10.22 -9.21 3.96
CA GLY A 46 -11.59 -9.18 4.47
C GLY A 46 -12.40 -8.07 3.84
N SER A 47 -13.66 -8.36 3.51
CA SER A 47 -14.55 -7.41 2.84
C SER A 47 -15.26 -6.47 3.82
N ILE A 48 -15.14 -5.17 3.58
CA ILE A 48 -15.96 -4.13 4.22
C ILE A 48 -16.52 -3.26 3.11
N HIS A 49 -17.84 -3.12 3.05
CA HIS A 49 -18.48 -2.15 2.19
C HIS A 49 -18.74 -0.89 3.02
N TYR A 50 -17.88 0.13 2.89
CA TYR A 50 -17.96 1.33 3.74
C TYR A 50 -19.35 1.97 3.74
N PHE A 51 -20.01 1.99 2.56
CA PHE A 51 -21.34 2.55 2.39
C PHE A 51 -22.47 1.78 3.11
N ARG A 52 -22.19 0.64 3.74
CA ARG A 52 -23.14 -0.14 4.55
C ARG A 52 -22.87 -0.06 6.05
N VAL A 53 -21.84 0.67 6.46
CA VAL A 53 -21.39 0.79 7.85
C VAL A 53 -21.30 2.26 8.18
N LEU A 54 -22.01 2.75 9.19
CA LEU A 54 -21.88 4.14 9.63
C LEU A 54 -20.42 4.50 9.90
N ARG A 55 -20.00 5.70 9.49
CA ARG A 55 -18.60 6.15 9.51
C ARG A 55 -17.93 6.01 10.88
N GLN A 56 -18.67 6.27 11.94
CA GLN A 56 -18.20 6.13 13.33
C GLN A 56 -17.75 4.70 13.69
N TYR A 57 -18.26 3.68 12.98
CA TYR A 57 -17.94 2.28 13.21
C TYR A 57 -16.83 1.73 12.30
N TRP A 58 -16.35 2.48 11.31
CA TRP A 58 -15.29 1.99 10.42
C TRP A 58 -14.04 1.55 11.17
N LYS A 59 -13.60 2.35 12.14
CA LYS A 59 -12.44 2.03 12.97
C LYS A 59 -12.63 0.71 13.70
N ASP A 60 -13.80 0.49 14.29
CA ASP A 60 -14.14 -0.73 15.00
C ASP A 60 -14.14 -1.96 14.06
N ARG A 61 -14.70 -1.84 12.85
CA ARG A 61 -14.68 -2.91 11.85
C ARG A 61 -13.27 -3.23 11.38
N LEU A 62 -12.44 -2.22 11.10
CA LEU A 62 -11.04 -2.42 10.71
C LEU A 62 -10.21 -3.06 11.82
N LEU A 63 -10.44 -2.67 13.08
CA LEU A 63 -9.80 -3.31 14.23
C LEU A 63 -10.24 -4.78 14.38
N SER A 64 -11.52 -5.06 14.14
CA SER A 64 -12.05 -6.43 14.16
C SER A 64 -11.42 -7.31 13.07
N LEU A 65 -11.27 -6.81 11.83
CA LEU A 65 -10.56 -7.53 10.77
C LEU A 65 -9.10 -7.82 11.15
N LYS A 66 -8.41 -6.81 11.70
CA LYS A 66 -7.03 -6.97 12.15
C LYS A 66 -6.92 -8.00 13.29
N ALA A 67 -7.87 -8.00 14.24
CA ALA A 67 -7.94 -8.97 15.31
C ALA A 67 -8.23 -10.39 14.82
N ALA A 68 -8.96 -10.52 13.70
CA ALA A 68 -9.20 -11.79 13.01
C ALA A 68 -7.96 -12.31 12.24
N GLY A 69 -6.84 -11.56 12.23
CA GLY A 69 -5.59 -11.96 11.57
C GLY A 69 -5.48 -11.56 10.10
N LEU A 70 -6.41 -10.75 9.60
CA LEU A 70 -6.35 -10.23 8.23
C LEU A 70 -5.37 -9.07 8.13
N ASN A 71 -4.71 -8.97 6.97
CA ASN A 71 -3.71 -7.94 6.70
C ASN A 71 -4.14 -6.97 5.59
N THR A 72 -5.20 -7.31 4.86
CA THR A 72 -5.72 -6.54 3.74
C THR A 72 -7.22 -6.35 3.90
N VAL A 73 -7.72 -5.19 3.48
CA VAL A 73 -9.16 -4.91 3.40
C VAL A 73 -9.53 -4.72 1.95
N GLU A 74 -10.64 -5.34 1.53
CA GLU A 74 -11.26 -5.09 0.25
C GLU A 74 -12.55 -4.30 0.46
N THR A 75 -12.79 -3.30 -0.39
CA THR A 75 -14.02 -2.51 -0.38
C THR A 75 -14.46 -2.23 -1.80
N TYR A 76 -15.77 -2.27 -2.01
CA TYR A 76 -16.38 -1.73 -3.22
C TYR A 76 -16.57 -0.23 -3.11
N VAL A 77 -16.55 0.45 -4.26
CA VAL A 77 -16.97 1.83 -4.41
C VAL A 77 -18.34 1.82 -5.10
N ALA A 78 -19.36 2.27 -4.38
CA ALA A 78 -20.73 2.32 -4.90
C ALA A 78 -20.93 3.61 -5.71
N TRP A 79 -20.69 3.54 -7.03
CA TRP A 79 -20.77 4.70 -7.92
C TRP A 79 -22.12 5.42 -7.80
N ASN A 80 -23.23 4.70 -7.77
CA ASN A 80 -24.57 5.29 -7.64
C ASN A 80 -24.79 6.15 -6.38
N LEU A 81 -23.96 6.00 -5.33
CA LEU A 81 -24.01 6.85 -4.15
C LEU A 81 -23.15 8.11 -4.28
N HIS A 82 -22.21 8.11 -5.23
CA HIS A 82 -21.30 9.22 -5.49
C HIS A 82 -21.70 10.06 -6.69
N GLU A 83 -22.52 9.53 -7.60
CA GLU A 83 -23.08 10.25 -8.75
C GLU A 83 -24.56 9.85 -8.90
N GLU A 84 -25.43 10.38 -8.04
CA GLU A 84 -26.88 10.13 -8.12
C GLU A 84 -27.47 10.76 -9.39
N TYR A 85 -26.95 11.92 -9.78
CA TYR A 85 -27.24 12.59 -11.05
C TYR A 85 -25.98 12.73 -11.90
N PRO A 86 -26.05 12.51 -13.23
CA PRO A 86 -24.88 12.63 -14.10
C PRO A 86 -24.19 13.99 -14.00
N GLY A 87 -22.89 13.98 -13.68
CA GLY A 87 -22.05 15.16 -13.48
C GLY A 87 -22.09 15.75 -12.07
N GLU A 88 -22.97 15.28 -11.19
CA GLU A 88 -23.11 15.76 -9.82
C GLU A 88 -22.48 14.78 -8.83
N TRP A 89 -21.32 15.15 -8.28
CA TRP A 89 -20.53 14.27 -7.42
C TRP A 89 -20.72 14.60 -5.94
N ASP A 90 -21.06 13.59 -5.13
CA ASP A 90 -21.15 13.70 -3.67
C ASP A 90 -20.22 12.71 -2.95
N TYR A 91 -19.36 13.25 -2.08
CA TYR A 91 -18.45 12.50 -1.20
C TYR A 91 -18.64 12.85 0.29
N SER A 92 -19.70 13.60 0.61
CA SER A 92 -19.98 14.12 1.95
C SER A 92 -20.64 13.10 2.89
N GLY A 93 -21.17 12.01 2.33
CA GLY A 93 -21.97 11.01 3.04
C GLY A 93 -21.43 10.59 4.41
N GLU A 94 -22.36 10.30 5.33
CA GLU A 94 -22.05 9.89 6.72
C GLU A 94 -21.86 8.37 6.90
N ASN A 95 -21.95 7.63 5.80
CA ASN A 95 -21.60 6.22 5.77
C ASN A 95 -20.10 6.09 5.73
#